data_AF-A0A7K0ERS0-F1
#
_entry.id   AF-A0A7K0ERS0-F1
#
_cell.length_a   1.000
_cell.length_b   1.000
_cell.length_c   1.000
_cell.angle_alpha   90.00
_cell.angle_beta   90.00
_cell.angle_gamma   90.00
#
_symmetry.space_group_name_H-M   'P 1'
#
loop_
_entity.id
_entity.type
_entity.pdbx_description
1 polymer ?
#
loop_
_entity_poly.entity_id
_entity_poly.type
_entity_poly.pdbx_seq_one_letter_code
_entity_poly.pdbx_strand_id
1 'polypeptide(L)'
;MKVFIALILISLSCAACEPFDLDQKNFPICEKPEGSIGFTAAKLEVTFYLENQKGDIGAVGWELGDGRNRSGTQFTVFYDKPGTYNVIMVLANQCDDKFSVSRLITVTN
;
A
#
# COMPACT_ATOMS: atom_id res chain seq x y z
N MET A 1 -10.85 61.02 -54.46
CA MET A 1 -12.29 60.63 -54.50
C MET A 1 -12.38 59.29 -53.77
N LYS A 2 -12.62 59.28 -52.44
CA LYS A 2 -13.92 58.95 -51.79
C LYS A 2 -14.47 57.64 -52.37
N VAL A 3 -14.65 56.51 -51.68
CA VAL A 3 -15.20 56.17 -50.34
C VAL A 3 -14.90 54.65 -50.17
N PHE A 4 -14.58 54.04 -49.02
CA PHE A 4 -15.53 53.52 -48.04
C PHE A 4 -14.81 52.85 -46.86
N ILE A 5 -15.39 53.11 -45.69
CA ILE A 5 -15.14 52.53 -44.38
C ILE A 5 -15.40 51.03 -44.41
N ALA A 6 -14.47 50.25 -43.86
CA ALA A 6 -14.76 48.94 -43.28
C ALA A 6 -13.88 48.76 -42.04
N LEU A 7 -14.35 49.31 -40.91
CA LEU A 7 -13.96 48.88 -39.57
C LEU A 7 -14.49 47.46 -39.38
N ILE A 8 -13.64 46.45 -39.61
CA ILE A 8 -13.87 45.09 -39.11
C ILE A 8 -12.93 44.91 -37.92
N LEU A 9 -13.40 45.37 -36.77
CA LEU A 9 -12.99 44.83 -35.48
C LEU A 9 -13.61 43.43 -35.34
N ILE A 10 -12.87 42.53 -34.68
CA ILE A 10 -13.26 41.16 -34.24
C ILE A 10 -12.83 40.03 -35.19
N SER A 11 -11.63 39.50 -34.94
CA SER A 11 -11.47 38.07 -34.64
C SER A 11 -10.14 37.84 -33.90
N LEU A 12 -10.00 38.42 -32.70
CA LEU A 12 -9.06 37.92 -31.71
C LEU A 12 -9.66 36.63 -31.13
N SER A 13 -9.74 35.57 -31.93
CA SER A 13 -10.29 34.28 -31.51
C SER A 13 -9.18 33.23 -31.52
N CYS A 14 -8.66 33.00 -30.31
CA CYS A 14 -8.02 31.77 -29.83
C CYS A 14 -6.94 31.12 -30.71
N ALA A 15 -5.80 31.79 -30.90
CA ALA A 15 -4.54 31.05 -31.16
C ALA A 15 -3.85 30.58 -29.86
N ALA A 16 -4.56 30.62 -28.73
CA ALA A 16 -4.15 30.01 -27.46
C ALA A 16 -4.89 28.69 -27.18
N CYS A 17 -5.49 28.08 -28.20
CA CYS A 17 -5.83 26.66 -28.13
C CYS A 17 -4.63 25.86 -28.62
N GLU A 18 -3.58 25.79 -27.81
CA GLU A 18 -2.68 24.65 -27.91
C GLU A 18 -3.57 23.41 -27.67
N PRO A 19 -3.61 22.42 -28.58
CA PRO A 19 -4.35 21.20 -28.30
C PRO A 19 -3.75 20.64 -27.02
N PHE A 20 -4.59 20.56 -25.98
CA PHE A 20 -4.19 19.97 -24.71
C PHE A 20 -3.85 18.51 -25.00
N ASP A 21 -2.57 18.22 -25.21
CA ASP A 21 -2.07 16.86 -25.34
C ASP A 21 -1.94 16.32 -23.92
N LEU A 22 -3.10 15.92 -23.38
CA LEU A 22 -3.15 15.18 -22.14
C LEU A 22 -2.58 13.80 -22.44
N ASP A 23 -1.27 13.65 -22.27
CA ASP A 23 -0.65 12.35 -22.08
C ASP A 23 -1.46 11.62 -21.02
N GLN A 24 -2.20 10.59 -21.44
CA GLN A 24 -3.01 9.80 -20.53
C GLN A 24 -2.06 9.02 -19.63
N LYS A 25 -1.77 9.58 -18.46
CA LYS A 25 -0.93 8.94 -17.46
C LYS A 25 -1.66 7.70 -16.98
N ASN A 26 -1.19 6.54 -17.40
CA ASN A 26 -1.75 5.28 -16.96
C ASN A 26 -1.42 5.10 -15.48
N PHE A 27 -2.45 5.08 -14.64
CA PHE A 27 -2.28 4.79 -13.23
C PHE A 27 -2.24 3.26 -13.05
N PRO A 28 -1.33 2.73 -12.22
CA PRO A 28 -1.32 1.31 -11.93
C PRO A 28 -2.67 0.91 -11.30
N ILE A 29 -3.26 -0.17 -11.82
CA ILE A 29 -4.42 -0.82 -11.22
C ILE A 29 -3.86 -1.85 -10.25
N CYS A 30 -4.22 -1.74 -8.97
CA CYS A 30 -3.79 -2.71 -7.97
C CYS A 30 -4.92 -3.64 -7.53
N GLU A 31 -4.58 -4.89 -7.24
CA GLU A 31 -5.42 -5.83 -6.51
C GLU A 31 -5.18 -5.66 -5.00
N LYS A 32 -6.26 -5.61 -4.22
CA LYS A 32 -6.19 -5.45 -2.77
C LYS A 32 -5.38 -6.61 -2.15
N PRO A 33 -4.38 -6.31 -1.29
CA PRO A 33 -3.61 -7.37 -0.63
C PRO A 33 -4.48 -8.17 0.33
N GLU A 34 -4.24 -9.47 0.41
CA GLU A 34 -4.79 -10.35 1.45
C GLU A 34 -3.74 -11.39 1.88
N GLY A 35 -3.87 -11.88 3.10
CA GLY A 35 -3.00 -12.93 3.62
C GLY A 35 -3.37 -13.34 5.04
N SER A 36 -2.68 -14.34 5.56
CA SER A 36 -2.84 -14.81 6.93
C SER A 36 -1.49 -14.90 7.65
N ILE A 37 -1.54 -14.84 8.98
CA ILE A 37 -0.36 -14.99 9.83
C ILE A 37 -0.03 -16.48 9.97
N GLY A 38 1.12 -16.91 9.46
CA GLY A 38 1.75 -18.19 9.78
C GLY A 38 2.78 -18.02 10.89
N PHE A 39 2.95 -19.06 11.73
CA PHE A 39 4.01 -19.07 12.75
C PHE A 39 4.44 -20.48 13.15
N THR A 40 5.68 -20.61 13.60
CA THR A 40 6.19 -21.77 14.35
C THR A 40 6.80 -21.28 15.66
N ALA A 41 6.55 -22.01 16.75
CA ALA A 41 7.06 -21.66 18.08
C ALA A 41 7.86 -22.82 18.67
N ALA A 42 9.08 -22.52 19.11
CA ALA A 42 9.97 -23.41 19.82
C ALA A 42 10.41 -22.71 21.11
N LYS A 43 9.66 -22.98 22.19
CA LYS A 43 9.79 -22.24 23.45
C LYS A 43 9.56 -20.73 23.24
N LEU A 44 10.54 -19.91 23.60
CA LEU A 44 10.55 -18.46 23.44
C LEU A 44 10.92 -18.00 22.03
N GLU A 45 11.42 -18.89 21.17
CA GLU A 45 11.75 -18.59 19.78
C GLU A 45 10.51 -18.77 18.90
N VAL A 46 10.12 -17.73 18.18
CA VAL A 46 8.96 -17.74 17.27
C VAL A 46 9.39 -17.26 15.90
N THR A 47 9.13 -18.08 14.87
CA THR A 47 9.27 -17.68 13.47
C THR A 47 7.90 -17.31 12.92
N PHE A 48 7.79 -16.11 12.39
CA PHE A 48 6.60 -15.59 11.73
C PHE A 48 6.80 -15.60 10.22
N TYR A 49 5.73 -15.87 9.48
CA TYR A 49 5.75 -15.77 8.03
C TYR A 49 4.36 -15.48 7.45
N LEU A 50 4.33 -14.85 6.28
CA LEU A 50 3.10 -14.59 5.54
C LEU A 50 2.61 -15.88 4.86
N GLU A 51 1.35 -16.24 5.10
CA GLU A 51 0.66 -17.37 4.46
C GLU A 51 -0.48 -16.88 3.57
N ASN A 52 -0.90 -17.73 2.61
CA ASN A 52 -2.10 -17.52 1.79
C ASN A 52 -2.16 -16.14 1.11
N GLN A 53 -1.02 -15.63 0.65
CA GLN A 53 -0.92 -14.32 0.00
C GLN A 53 -1.77 -14.24 -1.28
N LYS A 54 -2.50 -13.13 -1.43
CA LYS A 54 -3.29 -12.77 -2.62
C LYS A 54 -3.21 -11.27 -2.86
N GLY A 55 -3.52 -10.86 -4.08
CA GLY A 55 -3.42 -9.48 -4.53
C GLY A 55 -2.00 -8.94 -4.56
N ASP A 56 -1.87 -7.63 -4.76
CA ASP A 56 -0.59 -6.96 -4.82
C ASP A 56 -0.09 -6.66 -3.41
N ILE A 57 1.11 -7.12 -3.07
CA ILE A 57 1.74 -6.86 -1.77
C ILE A 57 3.06 -6.13 -2.02
N GLY A 58 3.12 -4.86 -1.63
CA GLY A 58 4.32 -4.03 -1.68
C GLY A 58 5.07 -3.96 -0.36
N ALA A 59 4.37 -4.05 0.77
CA ALA A 59 4.94 -4.02 2.11
C ALA A 59 4.20 -4.95 3.07
N VAL A 60 4.96 -5.54 4.00
CA VAL A 60 4.46 -6.39 5.08
C VAL A 60 5.02 -5.87 6.40
N GLY A 61 4.14 -5.39 7.27
CA GLY A 61 4.44 -4.91 8.62
C GLY A 61 3.81 -5.78 9.69
N TRP A 62 4.43 -5.84 10.85
CA TRP A 62 4.03 -6.69 11.97
C TRP A 62 4.16 -5.95 13.29
N GLU A 63 3.16 -6.07 14.16
CA GLU A 63 3.20 -5.68 15.56
C GLU A 63 3.13 -6.97 16.39
N LEU A 64 4.14 -7.22 17.24
CA LEU A 64 4.32 -8.53 17.87
C LEU A 64 3.54 -8.70 19.18
N GLY A 65 2.78 -7.70 19.60
CA GLY A 65 2.02 -7.70 20.86
C GLY A 65 2.86 -7.46 22.12
N ASP A 66 4.18 -7.32 22.00
CA ASP A 66 5.12 -7.00 23.08
C ASP A 66 5.70 -5.58 22.98
N GLY A 67 5.14 -4.76 22.09
CA GLY A 67 5.60 -3.40 21.78
C GLY A 67 6.68 -3.31 20.70
N ARG A 68 7.20 -4.43 20.20
CA ARG A 68 8.14 -4.46 19.07
C ARG A 68 7.39 -4.63 17.75
N ASN A 69 7.95 -4.02 16.71
CA ASN A 69 7.49 -4.15 15.33
C ASN A 69 8.53 -4.86 14.47
N ARG A 70 8.07 -5.50 13.38
CA ARG A 70 8.90 -6.15 12.37
C ARG A 70 8.34 -5.89 10.97
N SER A 71 9.14 -6.18 9.97
CA SER A 71 8.75 -6.10 8.55
C SER A 71 9.34 -7.26 7.77
N GLY A 72 8.73 -7.56 6.62
CA GLY A 72 9.15 -8.64 5.74
C GLY A 72 8.20 -9.83 5.78
N THR A 73 8.39 -10.74 4.83
CA THR A 73 7.52 -11.91 4.62
C THR A 73 7.82 -13.06 5.58
N GLN A 74 9.01 -13.09 6.20
CA GLN A 74 9.40 -14.07 7.20
C GLN A 74 10.52 -13.52 8.11
N PHE A 75 10.46 -13.81 9.40
CA PHE A 75 11.52 -13.49 10.37
C PHE A 75 11.38 -14.31 11.65
N THR A 76 12.45 -14.37 12.44
CA THR A 76 12.48 -15.05 13.75
C THR A 76 12.75 -14.06 14.87
N VAL A 77 12.08 -14.24 16.01
CA VAL A 77 12.23 -13.42 17.22
C VAL A 77 12.26 -14.29 18.47
N PHE A 78 12.84 -13.75 19.53
CA PHE A 78 12.74 -14.29 20.88
C PHE A 78 11.83 -13.39 21.71
N TYR A 79 10.86 -13.99 22.41
CA TYR A 79 10.05 -13.33 23.42
C TYR A 79 10.71 -13.47 24.79
N ASP A 80 10.70 -12.43 25.62
CA ASP A 80 11.40 -12.45 26.91
C ASP A 80 10.68 -13.30 27.97
N LYS A 81 9.36 -13.47 27.82
CA LYS A 81 8.51 -14.16 28.79
C LYS A 81 7.50 -15.06 28.07
N PRO A 82 7.11 -16.20 28.67
CA PRO A 82 5.92 -16.92 28.26
C PRO A 82 4.68 -16.04 28.40
N GLY A 83 3.72 -16.20 27.49
CA GLY A 83 2.50 -15.41 27.48
C GLY A 83 1.71 -15.57 26.20
N THR A 84 0.52 -14.96 26.18
CA THR A 84 -0.30 -14.85 24.96
C THR A 84 -0.14 -13.46 24.39
N TYR A 85 0.33 -13.38 23.14
CA TYR A 85 0.58 -12.13 22.43
C TYR A 85 -0.45 -11.95 21.31
N ASN A 86 -1.03 -10.76 21.22
CA ASN A 86 -1.87 -10.38 20.07
C ASN A 86 -0.98 -9.83 18.96
N VAL A 87 -0.70 -10.66 17.95
CA VAL A 87 0.13 -10.27 16.81
C VAL A 87 -0.74 -9.72 15.70
N ILE A 88 -0.37 -8.56 15.17
CA ILE A 88 -1.08 -7.89 14.09
C ILE A 88 -0.16 -7.83 12.88
N MET A 89 -0.64 -8.26 11.72
CA MET A 89 0.05 -8.13 10.44
C MET A 89 -0.72 -7.13 9.56
N VAL A 90 0.02 -6.22 8.93
CA VAL A 90 -0.49 -5.22 7.99
C VAL A 90 0.19 -5.40 6.64
N LEU A 91 -0.60 -5.62 5.60
CA LEU A 91 -0.15 -5.62 4.21
C LEU A 91 -0.52 -4.28 3.57
N ALA A 92 0.37 -3.77 2.72
CA ALA A 92 0.09 -2.59 1.89
C ALA A 92 0.63 -2.78 0.47
N ASN A 93 0.04 -2.11 -0.51
CA ASN A 93 0.48 -2.12 -1.91
C ASN A 93 0.87 -0.72 -2.40
N GLN A 94 1.32 -0.61 -3.66
CA GLN A 94 1.72 0.68 -4.23
C GLN A 94 0.57 1.66 -4.50
N CYS A 95 -0.68 1.19 -4.43
CA CYS A 95 -1.89 2.01 -4.54
C CYS A 95 -2.44 2.43 -3.16
N ASP A 96 -1.68 2.23 -2.09
CA ASP A 96 -2.07 2.48 -0.70
C ASP A 96 -3.26 1.62 -0.20
N ASP A 97 -3.63 0.55 -0.89
CA ASP A 97 -4.57 -0.43 -0.34
C ASP A 97 -3.93 -1.13 0.84
N LYS A 98 -4.73 -1.37 1.89
CA LYS A 98 -4.28 -2.00 3.12
C LYS A 98 -5.15 -3.20 3.50
N PHE A 99 -4.51 -4.16 4.15
CA PHE A 99 -5.16 -5.29 4.78
C PHE A 99 -4.53 -5.55 6.14
N SER A 100 -5.36 -5.79 7.16
CA SER A 100 -4.90 -6.01 8.52
C SER A 100 -5.56 -7.26 9.09
N VAL A 101 -4.77 -8.11 9.72
CA VAL A 101 -5.24 -9.34 10.39
C VAL A 101 -4.53 -9.50 11.73
N SER A 102 -5.25 -10.01 12.72
CA SER A 102 -4.71 -10.28 14.06
C SER A 102 -4.79 -11.76 14.41
N ARG A 103 -3.82 -12.27 15.16
CA ARG A 103 -3.79 -13.64 15.68
C ARG A 103 -3.22 -13.67 17.09
N LEU A 104 -3.91 -14.36 18.00
CA LEU A 104 -3.40 -14.67 19.34
C LEU A 104 -2.39 -15.83 19.25
N ILE A 105 -1.21 -15.64 19.81
CA ILE A 105 -0.13 -16.64 19.82
C ILE A 105 0.32 -16.88 21.25
N THR A 106 0.27 -18.16 21.66
CA THR A 106 0.73 -18.59 22.97
C THR A 106 2.20 -19.03 22.88
N VAL A 107 3.05 -18.36 23.65
CA VAL A 107 4.48 -18.64 23.78
C VAL A 107 4.73 -19.28 25.15
N THR A 108 5.42 -20.42 25.17
CA THR A 108 5.72 -21.20 26.39
C THR A 108 7.23 -21.43 26.50
N ASN A 109 7.72 -21.97 27.63
CA ASN A 109 9.13 -22.39 27.79
C ASN A 109 9.25 -23.92 27.74
#